data_AF-X1T5W4-F1
#
_entry.id   AF-X1T5W4-F1
#
_cell.length_a   1.000
_cell.length_b   1.000
_cell.length_c   1.000
_cell.angle_alpha   90.00
_cell.angle_beta   90.00
_cell.angle_gamma   90.00
#
_symmetry.space_group_name_H-M   'P 1'
#
loop_
_entity.id
_entity.type
_entity.pdbx_description
1 polymer ?
#
loop_
_entity_poly.entity_id
_entity_poly.type
_entity_poly.pdbx_seq_one_letter_code
_entity_poly.pdbx_strand_id
1 'polypeptide(L)'
;MTDLESLARKTLNKRVEKEIIREIARVTAKEKVAEEIEERTSTAMANIVRIGFTLCEFADTRSWQTLPGKLEVAKLFPEPGTYDVKIQYFGANDFLVQEILFEQVNIEPDKKTFLISR
;
A
#
# COMPACT_ATOMS: atom_id res chain seq x y z
N MET A 1 8.76 -14.03 14.88
CA MET A 1 8.39 -12.65 14.53
C MET A 1 8.90 -12.36 13.13
N THR A 2 8.01 -12.07 12.19
CA THR A 2 8.43 -11.58 10.86
C THR A 2 8.84 -10.13 11.03
N ASP A 3 10.09 -9.79 10.73
CA ASP A 3 10.56 -8.41 10.73
C ASP A 3 9.92 -7.67 9.53
N LEU A 4 8.78 -7.07 9.80
CA LEU A 4 7.98 -6.35 8.82
C LEU A 4 8.74 -5.13 8.28
N GLU A 5 9.63 -4.55 9.08
CA GLU A 5 10.38 -3.35 8.71
C GLU A 5 11.39 -3.65 7.61
N SER A 6 12.19 -4.71 7.76
CA SER A 6 13.15 -5.12 6.73
C SER A 6 12.45 -5.60 5.45
N LEU A 7 11.32 -6.31 5.57
CA LEU A 7 10.51 -6.72 4.42
C LEU A 7 9.87 -5.53 3.71
N ALA A 8 9.34 -4.55 4.46
CA ALA A 8 8.77 -3.32 3.92
C ALA A 8 9.83 -2.48 3.21
N ARG A 9 11.01 -2.28 3.82
CA ARG A 9 12.14 -1.56 3.22
C ARG A 9 12.60 -2.22 1.91
N LYS A 10 12.76 -3.55 1.91
CA LYS A 10 13.17 -4.29 0.72
C LYS A 10 12.14 -4.22 -0.41
N THR A 11 10.85 -4.32 -0.07
CA THR A 11 9.74 -4.21 -1.03
C THR A 11 9.62 -2.78 -1.57
N LEU A 12 9.79 -1.79 -0.70
CA LEU A 12 9.75 -0.37 -1.06
C LEU A 12 10.88 -0.02 -2.03
N ASN A 13 12.13 -0.37 -1.72
CA ASN A 13 13.26 -0.08 -2.61
C ASN A 13 13.07 -0.68 -4.01
N LYS A 14 12.66 -1.97 -4.07
CA LYS A 14 12.38 -2.64 -5.34
C LYS A 14 11.25 -1.97 -6.13
N ARG A 15 10.24 -1.45 -5.43
CA ARG A 15 9.12 -0.72 -6.06
C ARG A 15 9.58 0.64 -6.58
N VAL A 16 10.33 1.40 -5.78
CA VAL A 16 10.84 2.73 -6.14
C VAL A 16 11.68 2.67 -7.42
N GLU A 17 12.61 1.71 -7.53
CA GLU A 17 13.41 1.52 -8.75
C GLU A 17 12.53 1.29 -9.99
N LYS A 18 11.53 0.42 -9.88
CA LYS A 18 10.60 0.13 -10.96
C LYS A 18 9.74 1.34 -11.33
N GLU A 19 9.26 2.10 -10.35
CA GLU A 19 8.46 3.30 -10.57
C GLU A 19 9.30 4.38 -11.26
N ILE A 20 10.55 4.61 -10.85
CA ILE A 20 11.46 5.57 -11.51
C ILE A 20 11.65 5.21 -12.99
N ILE A 21 11.95 3.95 -13.29
CA ILE A 21 12.15 3.50 -14.69
C ILE A 21 10.87 3.73 -15.50
N ARG A 22 9.70 3.40 -14.93
CA ARG A 22 8.42 3.62 -15.60
C ARG A 22 8.16 5.11 -15.83
N GLU A 23 8.51 5.96 -14.88
CA GLU A 23 8.33 7.41 -14.99
C GLU A 23 9.18 8.01 -16.09
N ILE A 24 10.46 7.62 -16.16
CA ILE A 24 11.36 8.02 -17.23
C ILE A 24 10.79 7.61 -18.60
N ALA A 25 10.30 6.36 -18.71
CA ALA A 25 9.70 5.87 -19.95
C ALA A 25 8.43 6.66 -20.33
N ARG A 26 7.57 6.98 -19.36
CA ARG A 26 6.35 7.76 -19.58
C ARG A 26 6.66 9.18 -20.05
N VAL A 27 7.59 9.86 -19.38
CA VAL A 27 8.01 11.22 -19.76
C VAL A 27 8.60 11.21 -21.17
N THR A 28 9.47 10.25 -21.48
CA THR A 28 10.05 10.09 -22.82
C THR A 28 8.97 9.87 -23.90
N ALA A 29 7.98 9.03 -23.62
CA ALA A 29 6.89 8.77 -24.56
C ALA A 29 6.02 10.02 -24.80
N LYS A 30 5.68 10.76 -23.74
CA LYS A 30 4.93 12.03 -23.83
C LYS A 30 5.69 13.08 -24.63
N GLU A 31 7.00 13.17 -24.45
CA GLU A 31 7.83 14.13 -25.18
C GLU A 31 7.88 13.81 -26.67
N LYS A 32 8.01 12.54 -27.06
CA LYS A 32 7.93 12.14 -28.48
C LYS A 32 6.60 12.50 -29.14
N VAL A 33 5.50 12.39 -28.41
CA VAL A 33 4.18 12.82 -28.90
C VAL A 33 4.13 14.34 -29.09
N ALA A 34 4.74 15.11 -28.18
CA ALA A 34 4.83 16.56 -28.31
C ALA A 34 5.71 16.99 -29.48
N GLU A 35 6.85 16.32 -29.69
CA GLU A 35 7.75 16.54 -30.84
C GLU A 35 7.02 16.29 -32.17
N GLU A 36 6.27 15.19 -32.29
CA GLU A 36 5.50 14.92 -33.52
C GLU A 36 4.41 15.96 -33.78
N ILE A 37 3.77 16.50 -32.74
CA ILE A 37 2.79 17.59 -32.86
C ILE A 37 3.47 18.91 -33.25
N GLU A 38 4.69 19.15 -32.75
CA GLU A 38 5.50 20.30 -33.12
C GLU A 38 5.85 20.28 -34.61
N GLU A 39 6.33 19.13 -35.12
CA GLU A 39 6.64 18.93 -36.54
C GLU A 39 5.42 19.06 -37.45
N ARG A 40 4.24 18.58 -37.01
CA ARG A 40 3.02 18.54 -37.84
C ARG A 40 2.16 19.80 -37.77
N THR A 41 2.24 20.57 -36.68
CA THR A 41 1.31 21.69 -36.42
C THR A 41 2.05 22.99 -36.13
N SER A 42 2.59 23.13 -34.92
CA SER A 42 3.36 24.28 -34.48
C SER A 42 3.91 24.06 -33.08
N THR A 43 5.00 24.75 -32.76
CA THR A 43 5.57 24.81 -31.40
C THR A 43 4.56 25.29 -30.36
N ALA A 44 3.65 26.20 -30.71
CA ALA A 44 2.61 26.69 -29.80
C ALA A 44 1.65 25.57 -29.37
N MET A 45 1.23 24.72 -30.31
CA MET A 45 0.35 23.58 -30.01
C MET A 45 1.08 22.50 -29.21
N ALA A 46 2.33 22.21 -29.55
CA ALA A 46 3.16 21.28 -28.80
C ALA A 46 3.33 21.71 -27.33
N ASN A 47 3.51 23.00 -27.07
CA ASN A 47 3.62 23.53 -25.72
C ASN A 47 2.32 23.41 -24.91
N ILE A 48 1.16 23.62 -25.55
CA ILE A 48 -0.15 23.39 -24.90
C ILE A 48 -0.28 21.92 -24.49
N VAL A 49 0.13 20.99 -25.35
CA VAL A 49 0.10 19.55 -25.08
C VAL A 49 1.07 19.17 -23.96
N ARG A 50 2.30 19.69 -23.96
CA ARG A 50 3.27 19.48 -22.86
C ARG A 50 2.68 19.94 -21.52
N ILE A 51 2.08 21.13 -21.46
CA ILE A 51 1.42 21.65 -20.25
C ILE A 51 0.29 20.71 -19.81
N GLY A 52 -0.56 20.28 -20.75
CA GLY A 52 -1.63 19.31 -20.45
C GLY A 52 -1.09 17.99 -19.90
N PHE A 53 -0.02 17.46 -20.48
CA PHE A 53 0.63 16.25 -20.01
C PHE A 53 1.24 16.38 -18.62
N THR A 54 1.80 17.55 -18.27
CA THR A 54 2.30 17.85 -16.92
C THR A 54 1.16 17.94 -15.91
N LEU A 55 0.05 18.60 -16.26
CA LEU A 55 -1.11 18.72 -15.38
C LEU A 55 -1.81 17.37 -15.10
N CYS A 56 -1.70 16.43 -16.03
CA CYS A 56 -2.25 15.08 -15.88
C CYS A 56 -1.32 14.11 -15.13
N GLU A 57 -0.08 14.50 -14.76
CA GLU A 57 0.75 13.68 -13.88
C GLU A 57 0.28 13.84 -12.42
N PHE A 58 -0.19 12.75 -11.83
CA PHE A 58 -0.51 12.68 -10.40
C PHE A 58 0.41 11.68 -9.72
N ALA A 59 1.30 12.16 -8.86
CA ALA A 59 2.10 11.29 -8.00
C ALA A 59 1.22 10.67 -6.90
N ASP A 60 1.50 9.41 -6.53
CA ASP A 60 0.90 8.79 -5.35
C ASP A 60 1.47 9.48 -4.09
N THR A 61 0.67 10.37 -3.49
CA THR A 61 1.06 11.16 -2.32
C THR A 61 0.87 10.40 -1.00
N ARG A 62 0.49 9.12 -1.04
CA ARG A 62 0.35 8.31 0.18
C ARG A 62 1.70 8.20 0.87
N SER A 63 1.81 8.89 2.01
CA SER A 63 3.01 8.86 2.84
C SER A 63 3.14 7.51 3.54
N TRP A 64 4.28 6.84 3.35
CA TRP A 64 4.62 5.63 4.10
C TRP A 64 5.00 5.95 5.55
N GLN A 65 5.17 7.23 5.92
CA GLN A 65 5.49 7.66 7.29
C GLN A 65 4.35 7.40 8.27
N THR A 66 3.10 7.30 7.79
CA THR A 66 1.94 7.04 8.65
C THR A 66 1.64 5.55 8.83
N LEU A 67 2.45 4.66 8.25
CA LEU A 67 2.29 3.24 8.46
C LEU A 67 2.77 2.89 9.88
N PRO A 68 1.99 2.12 10.67
CA PRO A 68 2.44 1.71 11.99
C PRO A 68 3.75 0.91 11.89
N GLY A 69 4.71 1.22 12.75
CA GLY A 69 6.04 0.59 12.75
C GLY A 69 6.02 -0.91 13.07
N LYS A 70 4.89 -1.43 13.59
CA LYS A 70 4.66 -2.85 13.84
C LYS A 70 3.22 -3.21 13.43
N LEU A 71 3.07 -4.36 12.79
CA LEU A 71 1.77 -5.00 12.51
C LEU A 71 1.88 -6.46 12.91
N GLU A 72 1.01 -6.88 13.83
CA GLU A 72 0.94 -8.26 14.29
C GLU A 72 -0.28 -8.93 13.67
N VAL A 73 -0.07 -10.07 13.00
CA VAL A 73 -1.13 -10.82 12.32
C VAL A 73 -1.08 -12.27 12.77
N ALA A 74 -2.16 -12.73 13.39
CA ALA A 74 -2.42 -14.14 13.65
C ALA A 74 -3.43 -14.67 12.63
N LYS A 75 -3.21 -15.90 12.14
CA LYS A 75 -4.16 -16.62 11.30
C LYS A 75 -4.52 -17.93 11.99
N LEU A 76 -5.82 -18.17 12.14
CA LEU A 76 -6.38 -19.37 12.73
C LEU A 76 -7.33 -20.01 11.72
N PHE A 77 -7.46 -21.33 11.78
CA PHE A 77 -8.38 -22.11 10.94
C PHE A 77 -9.30 -22.95 11.85
N PRO A 78 -10.18 -22.31 12.63
CA PRO A 78 -11.15 -23.04 13.43
C PRO A 78 -12.22 -23.68 12.54
N GLU A 79 -12.92 -24.67 13.08
CA GLU A 79 -14.15 -25.17 12.46
C GLU A 79 -15.23 -24.09 12.45
N PRO A 80 -16.23 -24.16 11.54
CA PRO A 80 -17.34 -23.24 11.55
C PRO A 80 -18.11 -23.29 12.88
N GLY A 81 -18.42 -22.12 13.44
CA GLY A 81 -19.03 -22.03 14.76
C GLY A 81 -18.97 -20.62 15.34
N THR A 82 -19.52 -20.46 16.55
CA THR A 82 -19.48 -19.20 17.32
C THR A 82 -18.43 -19.30 18.41
N TYR A 83 -17.54 -18.31 18.47
CA TYR A 83 -16.41 -18.28 19.39
C TYR A 83 -16.28 -16.93 20.08
N ASP A 84 -15.84 -16.94 21.33
CA ASP A 84 -15.30 -15.76 21.98
C ASP A 84 -13.79 -15.70 21.73
N VAL A 85 -13.33 -14.64 21.06
CA VAL A 85 -11.92 -14.49 20.70
C VAL A 85 -11.30 -13.45 21.62
N LYS A 86 -10.31 -13.89 22.40
CA LYS A 86 -9.54 -13.03 23.31
C LYS A 86 -8.15 -12.77 22.75
N ILE A 87 -7.79 -11.50 22.64
CA ILE A 87 -6.45 -11.04 22.26
C ILE A 87 -5.80 -10.42 23.50
N GLN A 88 -4.64 -10.94 23.89
CA GLN A 88 -3.87 -10.46 25.04
C GLN A 88 -2.52 -9.94 24.57
N TYR A 89 -2.20 -8.71 24.92
CA TYR A 89 -0.92 -8.06 24.65
C TYR A 89 -0.06 -8.13 25.91
N PHE A 90 1.11 -8.75 25.78
CA PHE A 90 2.08 -8.86 26.85
C PHE A 90 3.25 -7.88 26.61
N GLY A 91 3.63 -7.16 27.66
CA GLY A 91 4.75 -6.23 27.67
C GLY A 91 6.06 -6.90 28.03
N ALA A 92 7.08 -6.10 28.36
CA ALA A 92 8.32 -6.64 28.91
C ALA A 92 8.03 -7.37 30.24
N ASN A 93 8.61 -8.57 30.41
CA ASN A 93 8.42 -9.46 31.57
C ASN A 93 7.05 -10.17 31.66
N ASP A 94 6.40 -10.48 30.53
CA ASP A 94 5.13 -11.21 30.46
C ASP A 94 3.97 -10.57 31.25
N PHE A 95 4.07 -9.27 31.55
CA PHE A 95 2.98 -8.53 32.16
C PHE A 95 1.90 -8.25 31.11
N LEU A 96 0.64 -8.55 31.43
CA LEU A 96 -0.50 -8.26 30.56
C LEU A 96 -0.72 -6.74 30.50
N VAL A 97 -0.48 -6.15 29.33
CA VAL A 97 -0.62 -4.71 29.07
C VAL A 97 -2.04 -4.37 28.60
N GLN A 98 -2.64 -5.25 27.80
CA GLN A 98 -3.97 -5.01 27.25
C GLN A 98 -4.66 -6.34 26.94
N GLU A 99 -5.98 -6.39 27.14
CA GLU A 99 -6.84 -7.50 26.73
C GLU A 99 -8.01 -6.95 25.92
N ILE A 100 -8.33 -7.61 24.81
CA ILE A 100 -9.46 -7.29 23.94
C ILE A 100 -10.27 -8.56 23.75
N LEU A 101 -11.58 -8.49 24.02
CA LEU A 101 -12.51 -9.58 23.84
C LEU A 101 -13.46 -9.27 22.69
N PHE A 102 -13.55 -10.20 21.73
CA PHE A 102 -14.58 -10.22 20.71
C PHE A 102 -15.55 -11.33 21.08
N GLU A 103 -16.75 -10.96 21.52
CA GLU A 103 -17.78 -11.92 21.90
C GLU A 103 -18.56 -12.39 20.67
N GLN A 104 -18.97 -13.65 20.69
CA GLN A 104 -19.88 -14.25 19.70
C GLN A 104 -19.43 -14.07 18.24
N VAL A 105 -18.13 -14.22 17.98
CA VAL A 105 -17.58 -14.19 16.62
C VAL A 105 -18.07 -15.41 15.86
N ASN A 106 -18.92 -15.18 14.87
CA ASN A 106 -19.40 -16.24 13.99
C ASN A 106 -18.41 -16.52 12.86
N ILE A 107 -17.97 -17.77 12.76
CA ILE A 107 -17.11 -18.27 11.69
C ILE A 107 -17.98 -19.13 10.77
N GLU A 108 -18.19 -18.64 9.55
CA GLU A 108 -18.92 -19.35 8.51
C GLU A 108 -17.98 -20.23 7.67
N PRO A 109 -18.44 -21.37 7.13
CA PRO A 109 -17.65 -22.18 6.22
C PRO A 109 -17.27 -21.37 4.97
N ASP A 110 -16.04 -21.57 4.49
CA ASP A 110 -15.46 -20.93 3.31
C ASP A 110 -15.43 -19.39 3.32
N LYS A 111 -15.64 -18.77 4.48
CA LYS A 111 -15.59 -17.31 4.66
C LYS A 111 -14.44 -16.91 5.56
N LYS A 112 -13.70 -15.88 5.13
CA LYS A 112 -12.65 -15.27 5.96
C LYS A 112 -13.28 -14.24 6.90
N THR A 113 -13.14 -14.46 8.20
CA THR A 113 -13.48 -13.47 9.22
C THR A 113 -12.22 -12.71 9.63
N PHE A 114 -12.31 -11.38 9.66
CA PHE A 114 -11.21 -10.51 10.06
C PHE A 114 -11.56 -9.81 11.37
N LEU A 115 -10.69 -9.95 12.37
CA LEU A 115 -10.77 -9.23 13.64
C LEU A 115 -9.61 -8.24 13.68
N ILE A 116 -9.91 -6.97 13.95
CA ILE A 116 -8.93 -5.88 13.95
C ILE A 116 -9.03 -5.14 15.28
N SER A 117 -7.91 -5.06 15.99
CA SER A 117 -7.70 -4.20 17.15
C SER A 117 -6.74 -3.07 16.80
N ARG A 118 -6.95 -1.90 17.40
CA ARG A 118 -6.09 -0.71 17.25
C ARG A 118 -5.60 -0.27 18.61
#